data_AF-A0A9D6G7H1-F1
#
_entry.id   AF-A0A9D6G7H1-F1
#
_cell.length_a   1.000
_cell.length_b   1.000
_cell.length_c   1.000
_cell.angle_alpha   90.00
_cell.angle_beta   90.00
_cell.angle_gamma   90.00
#
_symmetry.space_group_name_H-M   'P 1'
#
loop_
_entity.id
_entity.type
_entity.pdbx_description
1 polymer ?
#
loop_
_entity_poly.entity_id
_entity_poly.type
_entity_poly.pdbx_seq_one_letter_code
_entity_poly.pdbx_strand_id
1 'polypeptide(L)' 'KGLAVALLTTLYGVLFARIILLPAATKILQREQIIRFRNYLVAEGLALLADRKSPRYIQDKMNSFLDPSLHFNIDKMKG' A
#
# COMPACT_ATOMS: atom_id res chain seq x y z
N LYS A 1 -16.72 35.96 -30.06
CA LYS A 1 -15.33 36.00 -29.53
C LYS A 1 -15.21 35.36 -28.13
N GLY A 2 -16.19 35.51 -27.22
CA GLY A 2 -16.15 34.87 -25.88
C GLY A 2 -16.38 33.35 -25.84
N LEU A 3 -17.18 32.79 -26.76
CA LEU A 3 -17.45 31.34 -26.81
C LEU A 3 -16.17 30.50 -27.01
N ALA A 4 -15.28 30.95 -27.90
CA ALA A 4 -14.03 30.26 -28.18
C ALA A 4 -13.11 30.19 -26.93
N VAL A 5 -13.08 31.25 -26.13
CA VAL A 5 -12.31 31.29 -24.88
C VAL A 5 -12.90 30.34 -23.84
N ALA A 6 -14.23 30.30 -23.70
CA ALA A 6 -14.89 29.37 -22.77
C ALA A 6 -14.62 27.90 -23.12
N LEU A 7 -14.61 27.55 -24.41
CA LEU A 7 -14.27 26.20 -24.87
C LEU A 7 -12.79 25.87 -24.61
N LEU A 8 -11.87 26.82 -24.82
CA LEU A 8 -10.46 26.63 -24.49
C LEU A 8 -10.24 26.44 -22.99
N THR A 9 -10.85 27.25 -22.13
CA THR A 9 -10.76 27.09 -20.68
C THR A 9 -11.28 25.73 -20.22
N THR A 10 -12.36 25.23 -20.82
CA THR A 10 -12.90 23.89 -20.54
C THR A 10 -11.94 22.80 -21.00
N LEU A 11 -11.40 22.91 -22.21
CA LEU A 11 -10.42 21.97 -22.76
C LEU A 11 -9.16 21.92 -21.89
N TYR A 12 -8.59 23.07 -21.52
CA TYR A 12 -7.41 23.12 -20.64
C TYR A 12 -7.70 22.56 -19.25
N GLY A 13 -8.89 22.80 -18.69
CA GLY A 13 -9.29 22.24 -17.40
C GLY A 13 -9.38 20.71 -17.43
N VAL A 14 -10.01 20.14 -18.46
CA VAL A 14 -10.14 18.67 -18.60
C VAL A 14 -8.78 18.02 -18.86
N LEU A 15 -7.94 18.62 -19.70
CA LEU A 15 -6.58 18.13 -19.96
C LEU A 15 -5.70 18.18 -18.71
N PHE A 16 -5.72 19.31 -17.98
CA PHE A 16 -5.00 19.45 -16.72
C PHE A 16 -5.44 18.40 -15.69
N ALA A 17 -6.75 18.18 -15.54
CA ALA A 17 -7.26 17.18 -14.61
C ALA A 17 -6.77 15.76 -14.93
N ARG A 18 -6.82 15.37 -16.21
CA ARG A 18 -6.40 14.02 -16.62
C ARG A 18 -4.88 13.81 -16.59
N ILE A 19 -4.10 14.84 -16.92
CA ILE A 19 -2.64 14.71 -17.01
C ILE A 19 -1.98 14.88 -15.64
N ILE A 20 -2.55 15.69 -14.74
CA ILE A 20 -1.89 16.03 -13.47
C ILE A 20 -2.64 15.43 -12.27
N LEU A 21 -3.96 15.64 -12.16
CA LEU A 21 -4.70 15.19 -10.97
C LEU A 21 -4.84 13.67 -10.90
N LEU A 22 -5.09 13.00 -12.04
CA LEU A 22 -5.22 11.54 -12.08
C LEU A 22 -3.93 10.81 -11.63
N PRO A 23 -2.74 11.09 -12.19
CA PRO A 23 -1.52 10.43 -11.73
C PRO A 23 -1.10 10.88 -10.32
N ALA A 24 -1.44 12.09 -9.89
CA ALA A 24 -1.23 12.52 -8.51
C ALA A 24 -2.08 11.70 -7.53
N ALA A 25 -3.37 11.51 -7.84
CA ALA A 25 -4.29 10.72 -7.03
C ALA A 25 -3.85 9.25 -6.94
N THR A 26 -3.45 8.63 -8.06
CA THR A 26 -2.97 7.23 -8.04
C THR A 26 -1.69 7.07 -7.23
N LYS A 27 -0.74 8.02 -7.34
CA LYS A 27 0.48 8.00 -6.53
C LYS A 27 0.20 8.10 -5.03
N ILE A 28 -0.75 8.94 -4.62
CA ILE A 28 -1.15 9.07 -3.22
C ILE A 28 -1.80 7.77 -2.75
N LEU A 29 -2.75 7.23 -3.51
CA LEU A 29 -3.43 5.98 -3.18
C LEU A 29 -2.46 4.80 -3.07
N GLN A 30 -1.48 4.69 -3.97
CA GLN A 30 -0.45 3.65 -3.90
C GLN A 30 0.36 3.75 -2.61
N ARG A 31 0.80 4.95 -2.24
CA ARG A 31 1.55 5.17 -0.98
C ARG A 31 0.71 4.82 0.24
N GLU A 32 -0.55 5.26 0.25
CA GLU A 32 -1.51 4.93 1.31
C GLU A 32 -1.72 3.43 1.45
N GLN A 33 -1.88 2.70 0.33
CA GLN A 33 -2.03 1.26 0.34
C GLN A 33 -0.83 0.55 0.96
N ILE A 34 0.40 0.97 0.62
CA ILE A 34 1.62 0.40 1.19
C ILE A 34 1.69 0.64 2.69
N ILE A 35 1.43 1.88 3.14
CA ILE A 35 1.45 2.24 4.57
C ILE A 35 0.37 1.46 5.33
N ARG A 36 -0.84 1.38 4.77
CA ARG A 36 -1.96 0.65 5.37
C ARG A 36 -1.65 -0.83 5.49
N PHE A 37 -1.10 -1.45 4.46
CA PHE A 37 -0.68 -2.85 4.48
C PHE A 37 0.38 -3.10 5.55
N ARG A 38 1.39 -2.22 5.65
CA ARG A 38 2.40 -2.33 6.71
C ARG A 38 1.80 -2.23 8.11
N ASN A 39 0.91 -1.26 8.33
CA ASN A 39 0.27 -1.08 9.63
C ASN A 39 -0.63 -2.28 9.98
N TYR A 40 -1.32 -2.84 8.97
CA TYR A 40 -2.11 -4.07 9.14
C TYR A 40 -1.23 -5.25 9.56
N LEU A 41 -0.08 -5.46 8.91
CA LEU A 41 0.87 -6.51 9.29
C LEU A 41 1.37 -6.38 10.72
N VAL A 42 1.74 -5.16 11.13
CA VAL A 42 2.19 -4.92 12.50
C VAL A 42 1.05 -5.17 13.50
N ALA A 43 -0.16 -4.71 13.21
CA ALA A 43 -1.31 -4.95 14.08
C ALA A 43 -1.65 -6.44 14.21
N GLU A 44 -1.66 -7.19 13.12
CA GLU A 44 -1.89 -8.65 13.12
C GLU A 44 -0.78 -9.37 13.89
N GLY A 45 0.49 -9.01 13.68
CA GLY A 45 1.62 -9.56 14.42
C GLY A 45 1.51 -9.31 15.93
N LEU A 46 1.12 -8.09 16.33
CA LEU A 46 0.88 -7.74 17.74
C LEU A 46 -0.32 -8.51 18.32
N ALA A 47 -1.39 -8.69 17.56
CA ALA A 47 -2.55 -9.47 17.99
C ALA A 47 -2.18 -10.94 18.23
N LEU A 48 -1.43 -11.56 17.31
CA LEU A 48 -0.96 -12.94 17.47
C LEU A 48 0.00 -13.13 18.65
N LEU A 49 0.81 -12.11 18.95
CA LEU A 49 1.65 -12.07 20.15
C LEU A 49 0.80 -11.97 21.43
N ALA A 50 -0.23 -11.12 21.44
CA ALA A 50 -1.14 -10.97 22.57
C ALA A 50 -1.91 -12.28 22.86
N ASP A 51 -2.30 -13.01 21.81
CA ASP A 51 -2.94 -14.32 21.88
C ASP A 51 -2.01 -15.47 22.33
N ARG A 52 -0.74 -15.18 22.64
CA ARG A 52 0.30 -16.16 23.01
C ARG A 52 0.39 -17.35 22.04
N LYS A 53 0.20 -17.11 20.74
CA LYS A 53 0.38 -18.16 19.73
C LYS A 53 1.83 -18.62 19.67
N SER A 54 2.06 -19.88 19.31
CA SER A 54 3.42 -20.41 19.14
C SER A 54 4.21 -19.56 18.16
N PRO A 55 5.50 -19.23 18.43
CA PRO A 55 6.32 -18.43 17.53
C PRO A 55 6.36 -18.96 16.09
N ARG A 56 6.23 -20.29 15.93
CA ARG A 56 6.14 -20.95 14.62
C ARG A 56 4.88 -20.55 13.84
N TYR A 57 3.75 -20.48 14.54
CA TYR A 57 2.48 -20.09 13.94
C TYR A 57 2.47 -18.61 13.54
N ILE A 58 3.05 -17.75 14.39
CA ILE A 58 3.21 -16.32 14.09
C ILE A 58 4.08 -16.14 12.84
N GLN A 59 5.18 -16.88 12.75
CA GLN A 59 6.08 -16.88 11.61
C GLN A 59 5.37 -17.33 10.32
N ASP A 60 4.68 -18.47 10.32
CA ASP A 60 3.98 -18.97 9.12
C ASP A 60 2.90 -18.00 8.65
N LYS A 61 2.14 -17.42 9.60
CA LYS A 61 1.11 -16.43 9.30
C LYS A 61 1.73 -15.14 8.73
N MET A 62 2.80 -14.63 9.31
CA MET A 62 3.47 -13.42 8.81
C MET A 62 4.17 -13.66 7.47
N ASN A 63 4.81 -14.80 7.28
CA ASN A 63 5.42 -15.19 6.01
C ASN A 63 4.38 -15.34 4.89
N SER A 64 3.13 -15.71 5.20
CA SER A 64 2.06 -15.79 4.18
C SER A 64 1.73 -14.44 3.53
N PHE A 65 2.05 -13.32 4.20
CA PHE A 65 1.85 -11.98 3.67
C PHE A 65 3.10 -11.38 3.01
N LEU A 66 4.25 -12.05 3.11
CA LEU A 66 5.53 -11.61 2.56
C LEU A 66 5.85 -12.41 1.29
N ASP A 67 6.53 -11.78 0.35
CA ASP A 67 7.08 -12.47 -0.81
C ASP A 67 8.00 -13.63 -0.37
N PRO A 68 8.04 -14.75 -1.11
CA PRO A 68 8.88 -15.91 -0.78
C PRO A 68 10.35 -15.59 -0.54
N SER A 69 10.86 -14.51 -1.16
CA SER A 69 12.24 -14.02 -0.99
C SER A 69 12.50 -13.38 0.39
N LEU A 70 11.45 -12.90 1.06
CA LEU A 70 11.50 -12.24 2.37
C LEU A 70 11.04 -13.16 3.50
N HIS A 71 10.80 -14.45 3.22
CA HIS A 71 10.37 -15.42 4.22
C HIS A 71 11.41 -15.55 5.34
N PHE A 72 10.97 -15.25 6.56
CA PHE A 72 11.78 -15.35 7.75
C PHE A 72 11.78 -16.80 8.25
N ASN A 73 12.96 -17.37 8.56
CA ASN A 73 13.07 -18.70 9.13
C ASN A 73 13.66 -18.69 10.56
N ILE A 74 12.86 -19.03 11.58
CA ILE A 74 13.30 -19.14 12.98
C ILE A 74 14.40 -20.20 13.15
N ASP A 75 14.42 -21.27 12.36
CA ASP A 75 15.46 -22.32 12.47
C ASP A 75 16.84 -21.85 12.00
N LYS A 76 16.89 -20.84 11.13
CA LYS A 76 18.16 -20.27 10.65
C LYS A 76 18.92 -19.50 11.72
N MET A 77 18.27 -19.10 12.82
CA MET A 77 18.90 -18.33 13.92
C MET A 77 19.45 -19.21 15.05
N LYS A 78 19.11 -20.51 15.09
CA LYS A 78 19.53 -21.42 16.16
C LYS A 78 20.78 -22.25 15.82
N GLY A 79 21.43 -21.96 14.69
CA GLY A 79 22.67 -22.62 14.23
C GLY A 79 23.90 -21.80 14.54
#